data_AF-A0AAD6WHC9-F1
#
_entry.id   AF-A0AAD6WHC9-F1
#
_cell.length_a   1.000
_cell.length_b   1.000
_cell.length_c   1.000
_cell.angle_alpha   90.00
_cell.angle_beta   90.00
_cell.angle_gamma   90.00
#
_symmetry.space_group_name_H-M   'P 1'
#
loop_
_entity.id
_entity.type
_entity.pdbx_description
1 polymer ?
#
loop_
_entity_poly.entity_id
_entity_poly.type
_entity_poly.pdbx_seq_one_letter_code
_entity_poly.pdbx_strand_id
1 'polypeptide(L)'
;MKESSTCLPSAFKFAVAAKKIKMNLLSNAFSLLELDAEDDRVNIASSSKSKSSKNKGKSKKKVNESNLVVKKEKQNEENLVTSSSEVYKMPLVWIDLEMTGLNAEVDRILEIACIITDGYLTKSVEILTSFQLLGQIRWFRVGTDLGPDLVIHQSKECLDRMGEWCQSHHAASGLTNKVLGSKITEGEAEKQVIGFVKRHVGGTHTPLLAGNSVYVDFLFLKKYMPDLAGLFSHVVVDVSSVKALCIRWYPKDQRKAPQKENKHRALDDIRESIRELKYYKENMFKPKSK
;
A
#
# COMPACT_ATOMS: atom_id res chain seq x y z
N MET A 1 1.63 1.01 74.17
CA MET A 1 0.24 0.58 73.95
C MET A 1 -0.25 1.29 72.69
N LYS A 2 -0.87 0.69 71.68
CA LYS A 2 -1.21 -0.70 71.33
C LYS A 2 -1.42 -0.68 69.81
N GLU A 3 -1.06 -1.78 69.15
CA GLU A 3 -1.40 -2.10 67.77
C GLU A 3 -2.92 -2.12 67.55
N SER A 4 -3.37 -1.83 66.33
CA SER A 4 -4.50 -2.57 65.76
C SER A 4 -4.43 -2.61 64.24
N SER A 5 -4.14 -3.82 63.78
CA SER A 5 -4.37 -4.34 62.45
C SER A 5 -5.87 -4.37 62.15
N THR A 6 -6.28 -3.91 60.97
CA THR A 6 -7.59 -4.26 60.40
C THR A 6 -7.41 -4.86 59.02
N CYS A 7 -7.97 -6.06 58.92
CA CYS A 7 -7.89 -7.02 57.83
C CYS A 7 -8.86 -6.59 56.72
N LEU A 8 -8.38 -6.57 55.46
CA LEU A 8 -9.25 -6.43 54.29
C LEU A 8 -10.04 -7.73 54.05
N PRO A 9 -11.34 -7.67 53.69
CA PRO A 9 -12.16 -8.86 53.50
C PRO A 9 -11.69 -9.75 52.34
N SER A 10 -11.71 -11.06 52.59
CA SER A 10 -11.33 -12.18 51.71
C SER A 10 -12.02 -12.26 50.33
N ALA A 11 -12.96 -11.37 50.01
CA ALA A 11 -13.67 -11.37 48.72
C ALA A 11 -12.89 -10.71 47.55
N PHE A 12 -11.83 -9.93 47.83
CA PHE A 12 -11.08 -9.23 46.77
C PHE A 12 -9.92 -10.04 46.15
N LYS A 13 -9.51 -11.17 46.75
CA LYS A 13 -8.42 -12.00 46.22
C LYS A 13 -8.86 -13.00 45.14
N PHE A 14 -10.15 -13.31 45.03
CA PHE A 14 -10.66 -14.24 43.99
C PHE A 14 -10.90 -13.56 42.63
N ALA A 15 -11.21 -12.26 42.60
CA ALA A 15 -11.43 -11.54 41.35
C ALA A 15 -10.13 -11.28 40.57
N VAL A 16 -8.99 -11.12 41.26
CA VAL A 16 -7.67 -10.94 40.63
C VAL A 16 -7.14 -12.25 40.05
N ALA A 17 -7.46 -13.40 40.65
CA ALA A 17 -7.08 -14.72 40.13
C ALA A 17 -7.89 -15.08 38.86
N ALA A 18 -9.19 -14.80 38.82
CA ALA A 18 -10.03 -15.06 37.64
C ALA A 18 -9.66 -14.19 36.42
N LYS A 19 -9.19 -12.96 36.65
CA LYS A 19 -8.70 -12.08 35.57
C LYS A 19 -7.32 -12.49 35.03
N LYS A 20 -6.49 -13.12 35.87
CA LYS A 20 -5.17 -13.65 35.48
C LYS A 20 -5.24 -14.98 34.73
N ILE A 21 -6.34 -15.73 34.87
CA ILE A 21 -6.58 -17.01 34.16
C ILE A 21 -7.13 -16.80 32.74
N LYS A 22 -7.75 -15.64 32.44
CA LYS A 22 -8.19 -15.30 31.06
C LYS A 22 -7.12 -14.63 30.19
N MET A 23 -5.91 -14.41 30.70
CA MET A 23 -4.80 -13.76 29.99
C MET A 23 -3.70 -14.72 29.49
N ASN A 24 -3.95 -16.05 29.51
CA ASN A 24 -3.03 -17.06 28.99
C ASN A 24 -3.55 -17.85 27.76
N LEU A 25 -4.63 -17.38 27.12
CA LEU A 25 -5.21 -18.02 25.92
C LEU A 25 -4.79 -17.35 24.60
N LEU A 26 -3.78 -16.48 24.62
CA LEU A 26 -3.17 -15.89 23.41
C LEU A 26 -1.75 -16.44 23.16
N SER A 27 -1.45 -17.64 23.65
CA SER A 27 -0.22 -18.34 23.26
C SER A 27 -0.40 -19.04 21.91
N ASN A 28 0.35 -18.57 20.91
CA ASN A 28 0.75 -19.32 19.71
C ASN A 28 -0.35 -19.85 18.79
N ALA A 29 -0.94 -18.96 18.00
CA ALA A 29 -1.62 -19.32 16.75
C ALA A 29 -0.64 -19.61 15.58
N PHE A 30 0.68 -19.63 15.83
CA PHE A 30 1.72 -19.89 14.83
C PHE A 30 2.28 -21.33 14.87
N SER A 31 1.70 -22.23 15.66
CA SER A 31 2.19 -23.62 15.80
C SER A 31 1.43 -24.64 14.94
N LEU A 32 0.68 -24.20 13.93
CA LEU A 32 -0.23 -25.06 13.13
C LEU A 32 0.02 -25.00 11.62
N LEU A 33 1.27 -24.73 11.22
CA LEU A 33 1.74 -24.94 9.86
C LEU A 33 2.99 -25.82 9.89
N GLU A 34 2.77 -27.13 10.01
CA GLU A 34 3.72 -28.13 9.53
C GLU A 34 3.69 -28.07 8.00
N LEU A 35 4.68 -27.39 7.41
CA LEU A 35 5.00 -27.52 6.01
C LEU A 35 6.43 -28.03 5.92
N ASP A 36 6.54 -29.35 5.71
CA ASP A 36 7.74 -30.02 5.28
C ASP A 36 8.15 -29.48 3.91
N ALA A 37 9.27 -28.75 3.88
CA ALA A 37 9.96 -28.41 2.64
C ALA A 37 11.04 -29.47 2.41
N GLU A 38 10.67 -30.55 1.71
CA GLU A 38 11.61 -31.52 1.18
C GLU A 38 12.44 -30.89 0.03
N ASP A 39 13.74 -31.19 0.08
CA ASP A 39 14.84 -30.65 -0.72
C ASP A 39 14.97 -31.46 -2.02
N ASP A 40 14.47 -30.95 -3.14
CA ASP A 40 14.78 -31.54 -4.46
C ASP A 40 15.88 -30.75 -5.17
N ARG A 41 17.12 -31.13 -4.86
CA ARG A 41 18.27 -30.92 -5.73
C ARG A 41 18.24 -31.95 -6.86
N VAL A 42 18.12 -31.49 -8.10
CA VAL A 42 18.65 -32.25 -9.25
C VAL A 42 19.44 -31.32 -10.16
N ASN A 43 20.77 -31.43 -10.05
CA ASN A 43 21.71 -31.17 -11.14
C ASN A 43 21.85 -32.49 -11.93
N ILE A 44 21.82 -32.44 -13.27
CA ILE A 44 22.72 -33.23 -14.14
C ILE A 44 22.80 -32.60 -15.52
N ALA A 45 24.00 -32.73 -16.07
CA ALA A 45 24.63 -31.99 -17.14
C ALA A 45 24.16 -32.28 -18.59
N SER A 46 24.61 -31.37 -19.45
CA SER A 46 24.88 -31.46 -20.89
C SER A 46 25.04 -32.84 -21.52
N SER A 47 24.47 -33.04 -22.71
CA SER A 47 25.22 -33.61 -23.85
C SER A 47 24.56 -33.32 -25.19
N SER A 48 25.41 -33.12 -26.19
CA SER A 48 25.14 -32.90 -27.61
C SER A 48 25.27 -34.22 -28.38
N LYS A 49 24.42 -34.44 -29.41
CA LYS A 49 24.76 -34.98 -30.76
C LYS A 49 23.56 -35.58 -31.53
N SER A 50 23.26 -34.94 -32.67
CA SER A 50 23.19 -35.45 -34.06
C SER A 50 22.30 -36.64 -34.50
N LYS A 51 21.80 -36.46 -35.75
CA LYS A 51 21.32 -37.41 -36.81
C LYS A 51 19.81 -37.73 -36.81
N SER A 52 19.01 -37.15 -37.72
CA SER A 52 18.85 -37.38 -39.18
C SER A 52 17.87 -38.51 -39.53
N SER A 53 16.75 -38.20 -40.20
CA SER A 53 16.48 -38.61 -41.59
C SER A 53 15.02 -38.37 -42.02
N LYS A 54 14.88 -37.70 -43.18
CA LYS A 54 13.99 -37.93 -44.35
C LYS A 54 12.52 -38.34 -44.06
N ASN A 55 11.50 -37.74 -44.70
CA ASN A 55 11.34 -37.72 -46.15
C ASN A 55 10.22 -36.76 -46.65
N LYS A 56 10.51 -36.14 -47.80
CA LYS A 56 9.68 -35.88 -49.00
C LYS A 56 8.28 -35.24 -48.94
N GLY A 57 8.17 -34.13 -49.68
CA GLY A 57 6.93 -33.68 -50.33
C GLY A 57 7.11 -32.37 -51.10
N LYS A 58 7.61 -32.44 -52.34
CA LYS A 58 7.64 -31.31 -53.30
C LYS A 58 6.22 -31.05 -53.84
N SER A 59 5.84 -29.78 -53.94
CA SER A 59 5.22 -29.25 -55.17
C SER A 59 5.29 -27.73 -55.22
N LYS A 60 5.94 -27.22 -56.27
CA LYS A 60 5.95 -25.81 -56.68
C LYS A 60 4.72 -25.54 -57.53
N LYS A 61 4.04 -24.41 -57.30
CA LYS A 61 3.39 -23.64 -58.37
C LYS A 61 3.44 -22.15 -58.01
N LYS A 62 4.18 -21.38 -58.81
CA LYS A 62 4.06 -19.92 -58.91
C LYS A 62 2.76 -19.62 -59.67
N VAL A 63 2.14 -18.47 -59.40
CA VAL A 63 1.94 -17.34 -60.35
C VAL A 63 0.73 -16.48 -59.93
N ASN A 64 1.03 -15.18 -59.82
CA ASN A 64 0.24 -13.96 -60.06
C ASN A 64 -0.64 -13.28 -59.00
N GLU A 65 -0.33 -12.00 -58.94
CA GLU A 65 -0.81 -10.82 -58.25
C GLU A 65 -1.78 -10.08 -59.19
N SER A 66 -2.99 -9.74 -58.74
CA SER A 66 -3.82 -8.59 -59.20
C SER A 66 -5.24 -8.65 -58.61
N ASN A 67 -5.83 -7.47 -58.39
CA ASN A 67 -7.13 -7.13 -57.75
C ASN A 67 -7.01 -7.00 -56.22
N LEU A 68 -6.56 -5.90 -55.62
CA LEU A 68 -6.89 -4.48 -55.81
C LEU A 68 -8.40 -4.18 -55.75
N VAL A 69 -8.74 -3.43 -54.69
CA VAL A 69 -9.93 -2.58 -54.49
C VAL A 69 -11.22 -3.32 -54.10
N VAL A 70 -11.47 -3.36 -52.79
CA VAL A 70 -12.73 -3.04 -52.08
C VAL A 70 -12.50 -3.47 -50.63
N LYS A 71 -12.11 -2.51 -49.79
CA LYS A 71 -12.11 -2.49 -48.30
C LYS A 71 -11.12 -1.42 -47.79
N LYS A 72 -11.30 -0.19 -48.24
CA LYS A 72 -10.92 1.01 -47.48
C LYS A 72 -12.24 1.68 -47.11
N GLU A 73 -12.27 2.32 -45.94
CA GLU A 73 -13.44 3.02 -45.35
C GLU A 73 -14.31 2.21 -44.37
N LYS A 74 -13.70 1.52 -43.39
CA LYS A 74 -14.36 1.27 -42.08
C LYS A 74 -13.43 0.82 -40.93
N GLN A 75 -12.18 1.29 -40.90
CA GLN A 75 -11.21 0.91 -39.86
C GLN A 75 -10.34 2.06 -39.32
N ASN A 76 -10.75 3.32 -39.50
CA ASN A 76 -9.93 4.48 -39.09
C ASN A 76 -10.46 5.29 -37.90
N GLU A 77 -11.52 4.84 -37.21
CA GLU A 77 -12.05 5.57 -36.04
C GLU A 77 -11.79 4.90 -34.68
N GLU A 78 -11.27 3.67 -34.63
CA GLU A 78 -10.98 2.99 -33.35
C GLU A 78 -9.50 3.00 -32.93
N ASN A 79 -8.61 3.61 -33.72
CA ASN A 79 -7.16 3.63 -33.44
C ASN A 79 -6.62 4.96 -32.91
N LEU A 80 -7.47 5.83 -32.36
CA LEU A 80 -7.06 7.16 -31.87
C LEU A 80 -7.18 7.39 -30.35
N VAL A 81 -7.22 6.33 -29.52
CA VAL A 81 -7.13 6.46 -28.04
C VAL A 81 -6.32 5.33 -27.40
N THR A 82 -5.13 5.05 -27.92
CA THR A 82 -4.10 4.28 -27.19
C THR A 82 -2.81 5.07 -27.15
N SER A 83 -2.85 6.25 -26.53
CA SER A 83 -1.64 6.99 -26.16
C SER A 83 -1.09 6.43 -24.85
N SER A 84 -0.26 5.38 -24.99
CA SER A 84 0.84 5.01 -24.09
C SER A 84 0.70 5.47 -22.63
N SER A 85 -0.14 4.79 -21.86
CA SER A 85 -0.01 4.77 -20.40
C SER A 85 1.30 4.07 -20.08
N GLU A 86 2.34 4.81 -19.67
CA GLU A 86 3.55 4.19 -19.13
C GLU A 86 3.15 3.35 -17.91
N VAL A 87 3.12 2.02 -18.08
CA VAL A 87 2.76 1.10 -17.00
C VAL A 87 3.87 1.14 -15.96
N TYR A 88 3.51 1.47 -14.72
CA TYR A 88 4.42 1.39 -13.58
C TYR A 88 4.90 -0.05 -13.41
N LYS A 89 6.20 -0.28 -13.56
CA LYS A 89 6.79 -1.61 -13.33
C LYS A 89 6.90 -1.84 -11.83
N MET A 90 6.33 -2.97 -11.36
CA MET A 90 6.29 -3.36 -9.95
C MET A 90 5.77 -2.21 -9.05
N PRO A 91 4.53 -1.75 -9.27
CA PRO A 91 4.02 -0.57 -8.59
C PRO A 91 3.87 -0.78 -7.09
N LEU A 92 4.21 0.25 -6.33
CA LEU A 92 3.89 0.35 -4.91
C LEU A 92 2.76 1.36 -4.74
N VAL A 93 1.73 0.95 -4.00
CA VAL A 93 0.60 1.79 -3.66
C VAL A 93 0.77 2.22 -2.22
N TRP A 94 1.09 3.49 -2.04
CA TRP A 94 1.32 4.09 -0.74
C TRP A 94 0.00 4.62 -0.21
N ILE A 95 -0.39 4.18 0.98
CA ILE A 95 -1.60 4.65 1.66
C ILE A 95 -1.22 4.96 3.10
N ASP A 96 -1.81 6.04 3.61
CA ASP A 96 -1.76 6.45 5.00
C ASP A 96 -3.18 6.87 5.40
N LEU A 97 -3.57 6.52 6.62
CA LEU A 97 -4.88 6.83 7.19
C LEU A 97 -4.70 7.66 8.46
N GLU A 98 -5.59 8.64 8.64
CA GLU A 98 -5.86 9.20 9.96
C GLU A 98 -7.12 8.54 10.52
N MET A 99 -7.10 8.16 11.79
CA MET A 99 -8.21 7.43 12.44
C MET A 99 -8.60 8.07 13.77
N THR A 100 -9.76 7.68 14.29
CA THR A 100 -10.20 8.06 15.65
C THR A 100 -9.39 7.39 16.76
N GLY A 101 -8.62 6.36 16.42
CA GLY A 101 -7.80 5.57 17.32
C GLY A 101 -7.19 4.36 16.60
N LEU A 102 -6.64 3.40 17.35
CA LEU A 102 -5.89 2.26 16.81
C LEU A 102 -6.67 0.93 16.83
N ASN A 103 -7.89 0.92 17.35
CA ASN A 103 -8.70 -0.29 17.44
C ASN A 103 -9.73 -0.32 16.31
N ALA A 104 -9.41 -1.02 15.22
CA ALA A 104 -10.31 -1.19 14.09
C ALA A 104 -11.70 -1.74 14.49
N GLU A 105 -11.86 -2.37 15.66
CA GLU A 105 -13.18 -2.81 16.11
C GLU A 105 -14.17 -1.68 16.42
N VAL A 106 -13.66 -0.54 16.87
CA VAL A 106 -14.47 0.59 17.36
C VAL A 106 -14.15 1.92 16.69
N ASP A 107 -12.92 2.07 16.22
CA ASP A 107 -12.40 3.29 15.62
C ASP A 107 -12.72 3.37 14.13
N ARG A 108 -12.76 4.59 13.59
CA ARG A 108 -13.16 4.90 12.21
C ARG A 108 -12.08 5.68 11.48
N ILE A 109 -12.12 5.60 10.15
CA ILE A 109 -11.22 6.33 9.25
C ILE A 109 -11.72 7.78 9.13
N LEU A 110 -10.81 8.74 9.28
CA LEU A 110 -11.04 10.18 9.20
C LEU A 110 -10.46 10.80 7.93
N GLU A 111 -9.30 10.30 7.50
CA GLU A 111 -8.61 10.76 6.30
C GLU A 111 -7.96 9.56 5.60
N ILE A 112 -7.90 9.59 4.28
CA ILE A 112 -7.15 8.64 3.47
C ILE A 112 -6.40 9.40 2.38
N ALA A 113 -5.11 9.14 2.26
CA ALA A 113 -4.33 9.59 1.11
C ALA A 113 -3.75 8.41 0.34
N CYS A 114 -3.47 8.62 -0.96
CA CYS A 114 -2.85 7.60 -1.78
C CYS A 114 -1.86 8.19 -2.81
N ILE A 115 -0.66 7.61 -2.87
CA ILE A 115 0.37 7.89 -3.88
C ILE A 115 0.81 6.58 -4.53
N ILE A 116 1.12 6.60 -5.82
CA ILE A 116 1.64 5.41 -6.52
C ILE A 116 3.07 5.70 -6.98
N THR A 117 3.99 4.77 -6.73
CA THR A 117 5.36 4.83 -7.25
C THR A 117 5.66 3.63 -8.13
N ASP A 118 6.73 3.70 -8.92
CA ASP A 118 7.37 2.49 -9.42
C ASP A 118 8.08 1.75 -8.29
N GLY A 119 8.50 0.50 -8.55
CA GLY A 119 9.22 -0.32 -7.56
C GLY A 119 10.62 0.21 -7.21
N TYR A 120 11.11 1.24 -7.90
CA TYR A 120 12.41 1.86 -7.64
C TYR A 120 12.31 3.19 -6.88
N LEU A 121 11.09 3.66 -6.62
CA LEU A 121 10.77 4.96 -6.05
C LEU A 121 11.23 6.13 -6.94
N THR A 122 11.50 5.90 -8.22
CA THR A 122 12.04 6.92 -9.12
C THR A 122 10.94 7.79 -9.70
N LYS A 123 9.82 7.18 -10.09
CA LYS A 123 8.62 7.86 -10.56
C LYS A 123 7.53 7.79 -9.49
N SER A 124 6.79 8.88 -9.32
CA SER A 124 5.58 8.92 -8.48
C SER A 124 4.44 9.66 -9.18
N VAL A 125 3.22 9.17 -8.99
CA VAL A 125 1.98 9.93 -9.26
C VAL A 125 1.56 10.53 -7.94
N GLU A 126 2.02 11.74 -7.70
CA GLU A 126 1.57 12.60 -6.62
C GLU A 126 0.65 13.66 -7.24
N ILE A 127 -0.20 14.29 -6.44
CA ILE A 127 -1.05 15.41 -6.85
C ILE A 127 -0.21 16.40 -7.69
N LEU A 128 -0.46 16.46 -9.01
CA LEU A 128 -0.01 17.53 -9.89
C LEU A 128 -0.63 18.86 -9.46
N THR A 129 -0.12 19.47 -8.39
CA THR A 129 -0.18 20.93 -8.29
C THR A 129 0.90 21.48 -9.21
N SER A 130 0.50 21.72 -10.46
CA SER A 130 1.23 22.51 -11.46
C SER A 130 2.65 22.03 -11.77
N PHE A 131 2.80 21.13 -12.74
CA PHE A 131 4.09 21.00 -13.42
C PHE A 131 4.22 22.11 -14.47
N GLN A 132 4.99 23.13 -14.10
CA GLN A 132 5.57 24.06 -15.05
C GLN A 132 6.66 23.34 -15.87
N LEU A 133 6.59 23.55 -17.19
CA LEU A 133 7.60 23.29 -18.25
C LEU A 133 7.78 21.83 -18.72
N LEU A 134 7.25 21.51 -19.90
CA LEU A 134 7.91 21.71 -21.21
C LEU A 134 6.98 21.21 -22.34
N GLY A 135 6.50 22.14 -23.17
CA GLY A 135 6.24 21.89 -24.60
C GLY A 135 5.13 20.94 -25.04
N GLN A 136 4.33 20.32 -24.16
CA GLN A 136 3.22 19.48 -24.59
C GLN A 136 2.05 19.63 -23.63
N ILE A 137 1.00 20.32 -24.08
CA ILE A 137 -0.24 20.52 -23.32
C ILE A 137 -0.95 19.17 -23.24
N ARG A 138 -0.63 18.39 -22.21
CA ARG A 138 -1.48 17.28 -21.79
C ARG A 138 -2.54 17.89 -20.89
N TRP A 139 -3.78 17.94 -21.37
CA TRP A 139 -4.94 18.27 -20.55
C TRP A 139 -5.11 17.16 -19.51
N PHE A 140 -4.41 17.27 -18.38
CA PHE A 140 -4.73 16.47 -17.21
C PHE A 140 -6.13 16.87 -16.77
N ARG A 141 -7.02 15.88 -16.62
CA ARG A 141 -8.38 16.15 -16.16
C ARG A 141 -8.25 16.50 -14.68
N VAL A 142 -8.37 17.79 -14.37
CA VAL A 142 -8.34 18.30 -12.99
C VAL A 142 -9.35 17.49 -12.17
N GLY A 143 -8.85 16.67 -11.25
CA GLY A 143 -9.66 15.87 -10.31
C GLY A 143 -9.46 14.35 -10.34
N THR A 144 -9.06 13.71 -11.46
CA THR A 144 -8.97 12.23 -11.53
C THR A 144 -7.56 11.66 -11.61
N ASP A 145 -6.59 12.48 -11.98
CA ASP A 145 -5.21 12.05 -12.22
C ASP A 145 -4.29 12.40 -11.03
N LEU A 146 -4.84 13.07 -10.02
CA LEU A 146 -4.19 13.42 -8.77
C LEU A 146 -4.38 12.28 -7.77
N GLY A 147 -3.37 12.02 -6.94
CA GLY A 147 -3.51 11.09 -5.81
C GLY A 147 -4.64 11.55 -4.87
N PRO A 148 -5.55 10.64 -4.44
CA PRO A 148 -6.57 10.96 -3.45
C PRO A 148 -5.94 11.53 -2.18
N ASP A 149 -6.51 12.62 -1.65
CA ASP A 149 -6.29 13.17 -0.31
C ASP A 149 -7.69 13.56 0.21
N LEU A 150 -8.36 12.59 0.83
CA LEU A 150 -9.79 12.63 1.08
C LEU A 150 -10.07 12.64 2.58
N VAL A 151 -10.78 13.66 3.04
CA VAL A 151 -11.33 13.72 4.40
C VAL A 151 -12.70 13.06 4.39
N ILE A 152 -12.88 12.07 5.25
CA ILE A 152 -14.09 11.26 5.37
C ILE A 152 -14.97 11.81 6.48
N HIS A 153 -16.26 11.94 6.21
CA HIS A 153 -17.23 12.40 7.19
C HIS A 153 -17.41 11.37 8.32
N GLN A 154 -17.38 11.85 9.56
CA GLN A 154 -17.82 11.12 10.75
C GLN A 154 -18.67 12.05 11.62
N SER A 155 -19.59 11.46 12.39
CA SER A 155 -20.47 12.23 13.27
C SER A 155 -19.71 12.84 14.44
N LYS A 156 -20.26 13.89 15.05
CA LYS A 156 -19.66 14.51 16.23
C LYS A 156 -19.54 13.52 17.39
N GLU A 157 -20.53 12.65 17.57
CA GLU A 157 -20.52 11.60 18.60
C GLU A 157 -19.39 10.60 18.37
N CYS A 158 -18.99 10.35 17.12
CA CYS A 158 -17.83 9.52 16.82
C CYS A 158 -16.53 10.18 17.25
N LEU A 159 -16.37 11.47 16.94
CA LEU A 159 -15.18 12.25 17.30
C LEU A 159 -15.06 12.47 18.81
N ASP A 160 -16.18 12.68 19.49
CA ASP A 160 -16.21 12.88 20.95
C ASP A 160 -15.78 11.60 21.72
N ARG A 161 -15.81 10.41 21.08
CA ARG A 161 -15.34 9.14 21.67
C ARG A 161 -13.83 8.88 21.50
N MET A 162 -13.13 9.73 20.75
CA MET A 162 -11.68 9.61 20.56
C MET A 162 -10.94 9.72 21.90
N GLY A 163 -9.78 9.07 22.02
CA GLY A 163 -8.89 9.30 23.16
C GLY A 163 -8.36 10.74 23.19
N GLU A 164 -7.95 11.22 24.36
CA GLU A 164 -7.46 12.59 24.58
C GLU A 164 -6.38 13.02 23.58
N TRP A 165 -5.43 12.12 23.32
CA TRP A 165 -4.37 12.35 22.33
C TRP A 165 -4.95 12.62 20.93
N CYS A 166 -5.83 11.76 20.42
CA CYS A 166 -6.43 11.92 19.10
C CYS A 166 -7.27 13.21 19.00
N GLN A 167 -8.02 13.56 20.07
CA GLN A 167 -8.81 14.80 20.08
C GLN A 167 -7.96 16.05 19.95
N SER A 168 -6.92 16.17 20.79
CA SER A 168 -6.03 17.34 20.75
C SER A 168 -5.28 17.44 19.44
N HIS A 169 -4.85 16.29 18.93
CA HIS A 169 -4.01 16.20 17.75
C HIS A 169 -4.75 16.54 16.45
N HIS A 170 -5.93 15.94 16.25
CA HIS A 170 -6.78 16.20 15.09
C HIS A 170 -7.40 17.60 15.14
N ALA A 171 -7.57 18.17 16.33
CA ALA A 171 -7.96 19.56 16.49
C ALA A 171 -6.83 20.51 16.05
N ALA A 172 -5.59 20.25 16.48
CA ALA A 172 -4.42 21.07 16.14
C ALA A 172 -4.11 21.06 14.63
N SER A 173 -4.29 19.92 13.95
CA SER A 173 -4.14 19.82 12.48
C SER A 173 -5.32 20.40 11.70
N GLY A 174 -6.41 20.75 12.38
CA GLY A 174 -7.67 21.21 11.78
C GLY A 174 -8.49 20.09 11.13
N LEU A 175 -8.06 18.82 11.25
CA LEU A 175 -8.74 17.67 10.67
C LEU A 175 -10.15 17.49 11.26
N THR A 176 -10.34 17.68 12.57
CA THR A 176 -11.66 17.55 13.22
C THR A 176 -12.74 18.40 12.54
N ASN A 177 -12.42 19.66 12.23
CA ASN A 177 -13.36 20.57 11.56
C ASN A 177 -13.63 20.14 10.11
N LYS A 178 -12.60 19.64 9.41
CA LYS A 178 -12.75 19.12 8.04
C LYS A 178 -13.62 17.86 8.00
N VAL A 179 -13.47 16.95 8.96
CA VAL A 179 -14.27 15.74 9.08
C VAL A 179 -15.75 16.09 9.27
N LEU A 180 -16.06 16.99 10.21
CA LEU A 180 -17.43 17.44 10.46
C LEU A 180 -18.04 18.13 9.23
N GLY A 181 -17.24 18.91 8.48
CA GLY A 181 -17.66 19.59 7.26
C GLY A 181 -17.67 18.72 6.01
N SER A 182 -17.06 17.53 6.05
CA SER A 182 -16.98 16.63 4.89
C SER A 182 -18.35 16.03 4.56
N LYS A 183 -18.53 15.70 3.28
CA LYS A 183 -19.70 14.96 2.76
C LYS A 183 -19.30 13.62 2.15
N ILE A 184 -18.00 13.29 2.18
CA ILE A 184 -17.47 12.05 1.59
C ILE A 184 -17.70 10.92 2.60
N THR A 185 -18.38 9.86 2.16
CA THR A 185 -18.55 8.65 2.97
C THR A 185 -17.37 7.70 2.76
N GLU A 186 -17.18 6.74 3.66
CA GLU A 186 -16.13 5.72 3.53
C GLU A 186 -16.22 4.97 2.20
N GLY A 187 -17.43 4.56 1.78
CA GLY A 187 -17.62 3.87 0.50
C GLY A 187 -17.41 4.76 -0.74
N GLU A 188 -17.60 6.08 -0.63
CA GLU A 188 -17.26 7.00 -1.71
C GLU A 188 -15.74 7.21 -1.81
N ALA A 189 -15.06 7.37 -0.66
CA ALA A 189 -13.61 7.43 -0.60
C ALA A 189 -12.96 6.16 -1.16
N GLU A 190 -13.47 4.99 -0.77
CA GLU A 190 -13.03 3.69 -1.28
C GLU A 190 -13.09 3.63 -2.81
N LYS A 191 -14.23 3.99 -3.42
CA LYS A 191 -14.39 4.00 -4.87
C LYS A 191 -13.41 4.92 -5.57
N GLN A 192 -13.17 6.11 -5.01
CA GLN A 192 -12.24 7.07 -5.59
C GLN A 192 -10.80 6.54 -5.56
N VAL A 193 -10.37 5.96 -4.44
CA VAL A 193 -9.04 5.35 -4.30
C VAL A 193 -8.88 4.13 -5.20
N ILE A 194 -9.86 3.22 -5.26
CA ILE A 194 -9.86 2.09 -6.20
C ILE A 194 -9.74 2.56 -7.64
N GLY A 195 -10.52 3.58 -8.01
CA GLY A 195 -10.48 4.18 -9.35
C GLY A 195 -9.09 4.73 -9.68
N PHE A 196 -8.46 5.41 -8.73
CA PHE A 196 -7.09 5.91 -8.86
C PHE A 196 -6.08 4.75 -9.03
N VAL A 197 -6.14 3.73 -8.17
CA VAL A 197 -5.24 2.57 -8.23
C VAL A 197 -5.38 1.83 -9.56
N LYS A 198 -6.60 1.49 -9.98
CA LYS A 198 -6.85 0.74 -11.23
C LYS A 198 -6.41 1.50 -12.49
N ARG A 199 -6.46 2.83 -12.48
CA ARG A 199 -6.00 3.66 -13.62
C ARG A 199 -4.48 3.62 -13.79
N HIS A 200 -3.72 3.48 -12.72
CA HIS A 200 -2.26 3.62 -12.74
C HIS A 200 -1.51 2.29 -12.58
N VAL A 201 -2.13 1.31 -11.92
CA VAL A 201 -1.63 -0.06 -11.81
C VAL A 201 -2.21 -0.87 -12.96
N GLY A 202 -1.45 -0.99 -14.06
CA GLY A 202 -1.86 -1.83 -15.19
C GLY A 202 -2.12 -3.28 -14.76
N GLY A 203 -3.11 -3.94 -15.38
CA GLY A 203 -3.64 -5.24 -14.93
C GLY A 203 -2.68 -6.44 -14.98
N THR A 204 -1.41 -6.24 -15.29
CA THR A 204 -0.38 -7.30 -15.34
C THR A 204 0.37 -7.52 -14.03
N HIS A 205 0.30 -6.57 -13.09
CA HIS A 205 1.01 -6.66 -11.81
C HIS A 205 0.03 -6.51 -10.65
N THR A 206 0.15 -7.38 -9.65
CA THR A 206 -0.51 -7.19 -8.35
C THR A 206 0.28 -6.11 -7.59
N PRO A 207 -0.33 -4.95 -7.26
CA PRO A 207 0.36 -3.91 -6.52
C PRO A 207 0.61 -4.35 -5.07
N LEU A 208 1.70 -3.85 -4.48
CA LEU A 208 1.95 -4.01 -3.05
C LEU A 208 1.56 -2.73 -2.30
N LEU A 209 0.87 -2.90 -1.18
CA LEU A 209 0.59 -1.84 -0.23
C LEU A 209 1.90 -1.44 0.47
N ALA A 210 2.17 -0.14 0.56
CA ALA A 210 3.37 0.44 1.14
C ALA A 210 3.04 1.58 2.10
N GLY A 211 3.87 1.78 3.13
CA GLY A 211 3.71 2.86 4.09
C GLY A 211 4.54 2.62 5.35
N ASN A 212 4.48 3.54 6.32
CA ASN A 212 5.06 3.34 7.64
C ASN A 212 4.05 2.68 8.56
N SER A 213 4.40 1.54 9.16
CA SER A 213 3.49 0.80 10.05
C SER A 213 2.18 0.44 9.35
N VAL A 214 2.25 0.26 8.03
CA VAL A 214 1.09 0.16 7.12
C VAL A 214 0.18 -1.04 7.41
N TYR A 215 0.64 -1.98 8.22
CA TYR A 215 -0.19 -3.07 8.69
C TYR A 215 -1.40 -2.56 9.49
N VAL A 216 -1.27 -1.44 10.23
CA VAL A 216 -2.37 -0.82 10.98
C VAL A 216 -3.40 -0.28 10.00
N ASP A 217 -2.96 0.48 9.00
CA ASP A 217 -3.84 0.98 7.93
C ASP A 217 -4.55 -0.17 7.24
N PHE A 218 -3.83 -1.25 6.95
CA PHE A 218 -4.39 -2.40 6.25
C PHE A 218 -5.48 -3.12 7.08
N LEU A 219 -5.41 -3.11 8.41
CA LEU A 219 -6.48 -3.62 9.27
C LEU A 219 -7.76 -2.78 9.13
N PHE A 220 -7.64 -1.46 9.08
CA PHE A 220 -8.78 -0.56 8.85
C PHE A 220 -9.33 -0.72 7.44
N LEU A 221 -8.47 -0.81 6.42
CA LEU A 221 -8.91 -1.06 5.04
C LEU A 221 -9.68 -2.37 4.95
N LYS A 222 -9.20 -3.48 5.51
CA LYS A 222 -9.91 -4.77 5.48
C LYS A 222 -11.31 -4.71 6.07
N LYS A 223 -11.53 -3.83 7.05
CA LYS A 223 -12.83 -3.71 7.72
C LYS A 223 -13.76 -2.71 7.04
N TYR A 224 -13.26 -1.52 6.70
CA TYR A 224 -14.08 -0.39 6.27
C TYR A 224 -14.03 -0.14 4.76
N MET A 225 -13.00 -0.66 4.08
CA MET A 225 -12.79 -0.54 2.63
C MET A 225 -12.32 -1.89 2.03
N PRO A 226 -13.13 -2.96 2.15
CA PRO A 226 -12.72 -4.32 1.81
C PRO A 226 -12.44 -4.52 0.32
N ASP A 227 -13.12 -3.79 -0.58
CA ASP A 227 -12.88 -3.90 -2.02
C ASP A 227 -11.53 -3.28 -2.39
N LEU A 228 -11.14 -2.19 -1.70
CA LEU A 228 -9.80 -1.60 -1.83
C LEU A 228 -8.73 -2.54 -1.25
N ALA A 229 -8.97 -3.08 -0.05
CA ALA A 229 -8.06 -4.03 0.58
C ALA A 229 -7.83 -5.28 -0.31
N GLY A 230 -8.86 -5.72 -1.02
CA GLY A 230 -8.82 -6.84 -1.96
C GLY A 230 -7.93 -6.64 -3.19
N LEU A 231 -7.45 -5.41 -3.44
CA LEU A 231 -6.47 -5.15 -4.51
C LEU A 231 -5.05 -5.57 -4.13
N PHE A 232 -4.76 -5.72 -2.84
CA PHE A 232 -3.41 -5.92 -2.33
C PHE A 232 -3.14 -7.35 -1.89
N SER A 233 -1.89 -7.78 -2.00
CA SER A 233 -1.41 -9.02 -1.40
C SER A 233 -1.38 -8.91 0.14
N HIS A 234 -1.27 -10.06 0.81
CA HIS A 234 -0.94 -10.12 2.23
C HIS A 234 0.48 -9.61 2.54
N VAL A 235 1.36 -9.61 1.52
CA VAL A 235 2.71 -9.04 1.62
C VAL A 235 2.65 -7.53 1.45
N VAL A 236 3.24 -6.80 2.39
CA VAL A 236 3.29 -5.34 2.40
C VAL A 236 4.73 -4.83 2.45
N VAL A 237 4.95 -3.61 1.97
CA VAL A 237 6.22 -2.89 2.12
C VAL A 237 6.12 -1.95 3.31
N ASP A 238 6.50 -2.44 4.48
CA ASP A 238 6.48 -1.65 5.71
C ASP A 238 7.82 -0.97 5.98
N VAL A 239 7.86 0.36 5.81
CA VAL A 239 9.04 1.20 6.05
C VAL A 239 9.47 1.16 7.52
N SER A 240 8.53 1.01 8.45
CA SER A 240 8.84 0.93 9.89
C SER A 240 9.61 -0.35 10.23
N SER A 241 9.35 -1.44 9.52
CA SER A 241 10.13 -2.69 9.65
C SER A 241 11.58 -2.47 9.23
N VAL A 242 11.81 -1.79 8.09
CA VAL A 242 13.17 -1.42 7.64
C VAL A 242 13.85 -0.52 8.66
N LYS A 243 13.17 0.55 9.10
CA LYS A 243 13.66 1.46 10.15
C LYS A 243 14.10 0.71 11.41
N ALA A 244 13.30 -0.24 11.88
CA ALA A 244 13.61 -1.03 13.07
C ALA A 244 14.91 -1.84 12.91
N LEU A 245 15.17 -2.40 11.72
CA LEU A 245 16.43 -3.06 11.41
C LEU A 245 17.58 -2.06 11.34
N CYS A 246 17.38 -0.93 10.66
CA CYS A 246 18.39 0.12 10.48
C CYS A 246 18.86 0.74 11.79
N ILE A 247 17.97 0.94 12.77
CA ILE A 247 18.33 1.40 14.13
C ILE A 247 19.32 0.43 14.79
N ARG A 248 19.18 -0.88 14.54
CA ARG A 248 19.99 -1.93 15.19
C ARG A 248 21.28 -2.23 14.44
N TRP A 249 21.19 -2.34 13.12
CA TRP A 249 22.29 -2.79 12.27
C TRP A 249 23.16 -1.63 11.77
N TYR A 250 22.58 -0.43 11.61
CA TYR A 250 23.23 0.75 11.04
C TYR A 250 22.98 2.03 11.87
N PRO A 251 23.26 2.04 13.19
CA PRO A 251 22.89 3.15 14.07
C PRO A 251 23.55 4.49 13.72
N LYS A 252 24.74 4.48 13.08
CA LYS A 252 25.42 5.71 12.65
C LYS A 252 24.73 6.36 11.46
N ASP A 253 24.32 5.56 10.48
CA ASP A 253 23.67 6.03 9.27
C ASP A 253 22.20 6.36 9.53
N GLN A 254 21.54 5.59 10.40
CA GLN A 254 20.16 5.90 10.80
C GLN A 254 20.02 7.30 11.41
N ARG A 255 21.01 7.78 12.17
CA ARG A 255 20.99 9.15 12.73
C ARG A 255 20.99 10.25 11.67
N LYS A 256 21.40 9.94 10.44
CA LYS A 256 21.40 10.87 9.31
C LYS A 256 20.13 10.73 8.46
N ALA A 257 19.24 9.79 8.79
CA ALA A 257 17.98 9.65 8.10
C ALA A 257 17.13 10.92 8.28
N PRO A 258 16.34 11.31 7.27
CA PRO A 258 15.45 12.47 7.37
C PRO A 258 14.56 12.37 8.60
N GLN A 259 14.48 13.45 9.38
CA GLN A 259 13.51 13.54 10.46
C GLN A 259 12.12 13.78 9.88
N LYS A 260 11.11 13.13 10.46
CA LYS A 260 9.71 13.37 10.15
C LYS A 260 9.29 14.70 10.76
N GLU A 261 8.64 15.55 9.98
CA GLU A 261 8.05 16.79 10.49
C GLU A 261 6.79 16.48 11.30
N ASN A 262 6.21 15.28 11.10
CA ASN A 262 5.00 14.79 11.76
C ASN A 262 3.88 15.84 11.64
N LYS A 263 3.46 16.11 10.40
CA LYS A 263 2.36 17.04 10.12
C LYS A 263 0.99 16.41 10.39
N HIS A 264 0.94 15.08 10.45
CA HIS A 264 -0.25 14.32 10.83
C HIS A 264 -1.43 14.63 9.92
N ARG A 265 -1.10 14.51 8.65
CA ARG A 265 -1.97 14.64 7.50
C ARG A 265 -1.52 13.57 6.53
N ALA A 266 -2.46 12.75 6.09
CA ALA A 266 -2.13 11.48 5.47
C ALA A 266 -1.19 11.64 4.26
N LEU A 267 -1.43 12.64 3.41
CA LEU A 267 -0.61 12.86 2.21
C LEU A 267 0.83 13.27 2.53
N ASP A 268 1.03 14.10 3.56
CA ASP A 268 2.37 14.54 3.95
C ASP A 268 3.15 13.38 4.59
N ASP A 269 2.47 12.57 5.40
CA ASP A 269 3.06 11.41 6.05
C ASP A 269 3.46 10.32 5.04
N ILE A 270 2.71 10.15 3.93
CA ILE A 270 3.15 9.30 2.80
C ILE A 270 4.43 9.84 2.16
N ARG A 271 4.51 11.15 1.88
CA ARG A 271 5.70 11.74 1.25
C ARG A 271 6.93 11.57 2.12
N GLU A 272 6.77 11.73 3.43
CA GLU A 272 7.84 11.44 4.39
C GLU A 272 8.24 9.97 4.39
N SER A 273 7.28 9.05 4.34
CA SER A 273 7.50 7.61 4.27
C SER A 273 8.29 7.20 3.02
N ILE A 274 7.94 7.77 1.85
CA ILE A 274 8.67 7.56 0.59
C ILE A 274 10.10 8.08 0.71
N ARG A 275 10.30 9.28 1.28
CA ARG A 275 11.62 9.88 1.48
C ARG A 275 12.48 9.04 2.42
N GLU A 276 11.89 8.52 3.50
CA GLU A 276 12.54 7.63 4.46
C GLU A 276 12.99 6.32 3.78
N LEU A 277 12.11 5.66 2.99
CA LEU A 277 12.49 4.43 2.30
C LEU A 277 13.54 4.65 1.20
N LYS A 278 13.47 5.78 0.47
CA LYS A 278 14.51 6.19 -0.48
C LYS A 278 15.86 6.31 0.20
N TYR A 279 15.91 6.96 1.37
CA TYR A 279 17.13 7.10 2.15
C TYR A 279 17.71 5.73 2.53
N TYR A 280 16.90 4.80 3.04
CA TYR A 280 17.37 3.45 3.38
C TYR A 280 17.90 2.71 2.16
N LYS A 281 17.18 2.75 1.04
CA LYS A 281 17.58 2.13 -0.23
C LYS A 281 18.96 2.61 -0.70
N GLU A 282 19.26 3.89 -0.54
CA GLU A 282 20.51 4.49 -1.01
C GLU A 282 21.69 4.27 -0.06
N ASN A 283 21.44 4.22 1.25
CA ASN A 283 22.51 4.26 2.26
C ASN A 283 22.76 2.90 2.95
N MET A 284 21.79 1.98 2.94
CA MET A 284 21.84 0.77 3.78
C MET A 284 21.65 -0.53 3.01
N PHE A 285 20.99 -0.49 1.85
CA PHE A 285 20.93 -1.65 0.97
C PHE A 285 22.17 -1.74 0.08
N LYS A 286 22.59 -2.97 -0.21
CA LYS A 286 23.75 -3.21 -1.07
C LYS A 286 23.52 -2.54 -2.44
N PRO A 287 24.47 -1.75 -2.95
CA PRO A 287 24.34 -1.16 -4.27
C PRO A 287 24.26 -2.26 -5.33
N LYS A 288 23.46 -2.04 -6.39
CA LYS A 288 23.45 -2.92 -7.54
C LYS A 288 24.84 -2.89 -8.19
N SER A 289 25.45 -4.06 -8.40
CA SER A 289 26.65 -4.16 -9.23
C SER A 289 26.30 -3.66 -10.63
N LYS A 290 27.12 -2.75 -11.17
CA LYS A 290 27.02 -2.32 -12.57
C LYS A 290 27.36 -3.46 -13.52
#